data_AF-A0A521Z787-F1
#
_entry.id   AF-A0A521Z787-F1
#
_cell.length_a   1.000
_cell.length_b   1.000
_cell.length_c   1.000
_cell.angle_alpha   90.00
_cell.angle_beta   90.00
_cell.angle_gamma   90.00
#
_symmetry.space_group_name_H-M   'P 1'
#
loop_
_entity.id
_entity.type
_entity.pdbx_description
1 polymer ?
#
loop_
_entity_poly.entity_id
_entity_poly.type
_entity_poly.pdbx_seq_one_letter_code
_entity_poly.pdbx_strand_id
1 'polypeptide(L)'
;MPVTSFLSRLHPNHLRQHPILADPVSLTALLVAAGVNIANLVLVAAKLRQVDYPVPVHYLSFVGFDQMGPWYQNYRLGLFAVAVTILNTALAAKAFGRNRLASFFLLIGAAAVAVLCLVISSAFIAVV
;
A
#
# COMPACT_ATOMS: atom_id res chain seq x y z
N MET A 1 -27.08 -24.92 9.32
CA MET A 1 -25.87 -24.16 8.95
C MET A 1 -26.26 -22.71 8.78
N PRO A 2 -25.90 -21.76 9.68
CA PRO A 2 -26.41 -20.41 9.57
C PRO A 2 -25.38 -19.48 8.91
N VAL A 3 -25.70 -19.09 7.67
CA VAL A 3 -25.02 -18.06 6.86
C VAL A 3 -25.19 -16.64 7.47
N THR A 4 -26.05 -16.50 8.48
CA THR A 4 -26.40 -15.23 9.13
C THR A 4 -25.30 -14.64 10.02
N SER A 5 -24.28 -15.42 10.40
CA SER A 5 -23.19 -14.95 11.28
C SER A 5 -22.13 -14.08 10.58
N PHE A 6 -22.13 -14.05 9.24
CA PHE A 6 -21.15 -13.30 8.45
C PHE A 6 -21.54 -11.84 8.27
N LEU A 7 -22.84 -11.56 8.08
CA LEU A 7 -23.36 -10.21 7.79
C LEU A 7 -23.42 -9.30 9.02
N SER A 8 -23.54 -9.84 10.23
CA SER A 8 -23.53 -9.07 11.47
C SER A 8 -22.16 -8.51 11.86
N ARG A 9 -21.07 -9.05 11.29
CA ARG A 9 -19.70 -8.55 11.52
C ARG A 9 -19.34 -7.32 10.70
N LEU A 10 -20.19 -6.91 9.76
CA LEU A 10 -20.02 -5.71 8.92
C LEU A 10 -20.67 -4.45 9.52
N HIS A 11 -21.11 -4.48 10.78
CA HIS A 11 -21.57 -3.29 11.47
C HIS A 11 -20.38 -2.34 11.78
N PRO A 12 -20.42 -1.06 11.37
CA PRO A 12 -19.30 -0.12 11.50
C PRO A 12 -18.84 0.11 12.95
N ASN A 13 -19.72 -0.13 13.93
CA ASN A 13 -19.37 -0.03 15.35
C ASN A 13 -18.41 -1.13 15.84
N HIS A 14 -18.37 -2.31 15.20
CA HIS A 14 -17.41 -3.36 15.57
C HIS A 14 -16.02 -3.12 14.97
N LEU A 15 -15.91 -2.40 13.85
CA LEU A 15 -14.62 -2.03 13.27
C LEU A 15 -13.82 -1.11 14.21
N ARG A 16 -14.50 -0.18 14.91
CA ARG A 16 -13.87 0.74 15.88
C ARG A 16 -13.39 0.08 17.17
N GLN A 17 -13.86 -1.12 17.50
CA GLN A 17 -13.50 -1.84 18.73
C GLN A 17 -12.42 -2.92 18.50
N HIS A 18 -11.87 -3.02 17.29
CA HIS A 18 -10.83 -4.00 17.02
C HIS A 18 -9.54 -3.64 17.77
N PRO A 19 -8.91 -4.59 18.49
CA PRO A 19 -7.74 -4.33 19.33
C PRO A 19 -6.56 -3.72 18.54
N ILE A 20 -6.48 -3.98 17.23
CA ILE A 20 -5.45 -3.41 16.36
C ILE A 20 -5.53 -1.87 16.23
N LEU A 21 -6.72 -1.29 16.42
CA LEU A 21 -6.92 0.17 16.41
C LEU A 21 -6.79 0.78 17.81
N ALA A 22 -6.79 -0.03 18.86
CA ALA A 22 -6.57 0.43 20.23
C ALA A 22 -5.07 0.54 20.56
N ASP A 23 -4.23 -0.29 19.94
CA ASP A 23 -2.79 -0.28 20.19
C ASP A 23 -2.09 0.88 19.43
N PRO A 24 -1.34 1.75 20.14
CA PRO A 24 -0.75 2.95 19.55
C PRO A 24 0.31 2.62 18.48
N VAL A 25 1.03 1.51 18.64
CA VAL A 25 2.05 1.07 17.67
C VAL A 25 1.40 0.62 16.35
N SER A 26 0.33 -0.17 16.42
CA SER A 26 -0.40 -0.61 15.22
C SER A 26 -1.08 0.55 14.52
N LEU A 27 -1.68 1.45 15.29
CA LEU A 27 -2.36 2.63 14.75
C LEU A 27 -1.37 3.61 14.10
N THR A 28 -0.23 3.88 14.73
CA THR A 28 0.82 4.72 14.14
C THR A 28 1.37 4.11 12.85
N ALA A 29 1.65 2.81 12.82
CA ALA A 29 2.11 2.13 11.60
C ALA A 29 1.09 2.22 10.46
N LEU A 30 -0.20 2.05 10.77
CA LEU A 30 -1.29 2.21 9.80
C LEU A 30 -1.43 3.65 9.29
N LEU A 31 -1.36 4.64 10.18
CA LEU A 31 -1.42 6.05 9.78
C LEU A 31 -0.23 6.45 8.91
N VAL A 32 0.97 5.97 9.24
CA VAL A 32 2.16 6.19 8.40
C VAL A 32 1.96 5.54 7.05
N ALA A 33 1.56 4.26 6.98
CA ALA A 33 1.31 3.58 5.72
C ALA A 33 0.23 4.28 4.89
N ALA A 34 -0.88 4.69 5.51
CA ALA A 34 -1.95 5.42 4.85
C ALA A 34 -1.48 6.78 4.32
N GLY A 35 -0.76 7.55 5.13
CA GLY A 35 -0.19 8.84 4.74
C GLY A 35 0.78 8.72 3.57
N VAL A 36 1.66 7.71 3.60
CA VAL A 36 2.59 7.43 2.50
C VAL A 36 1.86 7.01 1.22
N ASN A 37 0.82 6.17 1.33
CA ASN A 37 0.01 5.79 0.16
C ASN A 37 -0.72 6.99 -0.44
N ILE A 38 -1.32 7.85 0.40
CA ILE A 38 -1.97 9.09 -0.06
C ILE A 38 -0.95 9.99 -0.74
N ALA A 39 0.21 10.20 -0.12
CA ALA A 39 1.29 10.99 -0.71
C ALA A 39 1.72 10.40 -2.07
N ASN A 40 1.83 9.08 -2.19
CA ASN A 40 2.18 8.42 -3.44
C ASN A 40 1.12 8.64 -4.53
N LEU A 41 -0.16 8.42 -4.20
CA LEU A 41 -1.25 8.65 -5.15
C LEU A 41 -1.34 10.12 -5.59
N VAL A 42 -1.19 11.06 -4.65
CA VAL A 42 -1.19 12.51 -4.94
C VAL A 42 0.01 12.87 -5.81
N LEU A 43 1.19 12.35 -5.50
CA LEU A 43 2.41 12.62 -6.26
C LEU A 43 2.28 12.13 -7.70
N VAL A 44 1.83 10.89 -7.90
CA VAL A 44 1.61 10.35 -9.24
C VAL A 44 0.49 11.11 -9.97
N ALA A 45 -0.65 11.40 -9.33
CA ALA A 45 -1.75 12.12 -9.97
C ALA A 45 -1.43 13.58 -10.33
N ALA A 46 -0.63 14.28 -9.50
CA ALA A 46 -0.33 15.70 -9.71
C ALA A 46 0.88 15.94 -10.64
N LYS A 47 1.87 15.04 -10.61
CA LYS A 47 3.12 15.23 -11.35
C LYS A 47 3.20 14.42 -12.64
N LEU A 48 2.52 13.28 -12.73
CA LEU A 48 2.55 12.45 -13.93
C LEU A 48 1.64 13.05 -14.99
N ARG A 49 2.22 13.82 -15.91
CA ARG A 49 1.52 14.40 -17.06
C ARG A 49 1.56 13.44 -18.24
N GLN A 50 0.64 13.65 -19.19
CA GLN A 50 0.68 12.96 -20.46
C GLN A 50 1.94 13.37 -21.21
N VAL A 51 2.72 12.38 -21.60
CA VAL A 51 3.98 12.56 -22.32
C VAL A 51 3.91 11.77 -23.61
N ASP A 52 4.33 12.39 -24.72
CA ASP A 52 4.24 11.80 -26.06
C ASP A 52 5.42 10.87 -26.39
N TYR A 53 6.41 10.77 -25.50
CA TYR A 53 7.54 9.84 -25.63
C TYR A 53 7.38 8.64 -24.68
N PRO A 54 7.89 7.45 -25.07
CA PRO A 54 7.77 6.26 -24.25
C PRO A 54 8.69 6.34 -23.03
N VAL A 55 8.15 6.02 -21.85
CA VAL A 55 8.82 6.16 -20.56
C VAL A 55 9.33 4.78 -20.11
N PRO A 56 10.50 4.67 -19.47
CA PRO A 56 10.96 3.41 -18.92
C PRO A 56 9.96 2.88 -17.90
N VAL A 57 9.53 1.63 -18.05
CA VAL A 57 8.53 0.98 -17.19
C VAL A 57 9.05 -0.26 -16.50
N HIS A 58 10.16 -0.81 -16.99
CA HIS A 58 10.81 -1.96 -16.38
C HIS A 58 12.30 -1.70 -16.21
N TYR A 59 12.82 -1.99 -15.02
CA TYR A 59 14.24 -1.90 -14.71
C TYR A 59 14.76 -3.27 -14.29
N LEU A 60 15.80 -3.76 -14.97
CA LEU A 60 16.50 -4.99 -14.66
C LEU A 60 17.88 -4.64 -14.09
N SER A 61 18.23 -5.15 -12.92
CA SER A 61 19.48 -4.78 -12.23
C SER A 61 20.77 -5.05 -13.02
N PHE A 62 20.73 -5.98 -13.98
CA PHE A 62 21.88 -6.34 -14.82
C PHE A 62 22.00 -5.52 -16.12
N VAL A 63 20.88 -5.02 -16.66
CA VAL A 63 20.83 -4.45 -18.03
C VAL A 63 20.35 -3.00 -18.03
N GLY A 64 19.77 -2.52 -16.92
CA GLY A 64 19.17 -1.20 -16.81
C GLY A 64 17.71 -1.22 -17.27
N PHE A 65 17.26 -0.16 -17.92
CA PHE A 65 15.90 -0.06 -18.44
C PHE A 65 15.72 -0.93 -19.68
N ASP A 66 14.97 -2.02 -19.54
CA ASP A 66 14.77 -3.01 -20.62
C ASP A 66 13.48 -2.77 -21.41
N GLN A 67 12.46 -2.17 -20.78
CA GLN A 67 11.18 -1.91 -21.43
C GLN A 67 10.76 -0.45 -21.31
N MET A 68 10.43 0.12 -22.47
CA MET A 68 9.80 1.42 -22.63
C MET A 68 8.31 1.22 -22.85
N GLY A 69 7.47 2.02 -22.21
CA GLY A 69 6.03 1.85 -22.23
C GLY A 69 5.28 3.15 -21.99
N PRO A 70 3.95 3.06 -21.92
CA PRO A 70 3.11 4.22 -21.70
C PRO A 70 3.34 4.81 -20.30
N TRP A 71 3.37 6.15 -20.23
CA TRP A 71 3.55 6.91 -18.99
C TRP A 71 2.61 6.47 -17.86
N TYR A 72 1.37 6.08 -18.17
CA TYR A 72 0.36 5.68 -17.18
C TYR A 72 0.69 4.37 -16.44
N GLN A 73 1.69 3.60 -16.86
CA GLN A 73 2.06 2.38 -16.12
C GLN A 73 2.59 2.68 -14.71
N ASN A 74 3.13 3.88 -14.46
CA ASN A 74 3.57 4.30 -13.12
C ASN A 74 2.43 4.37 -12.09
N TYR A 75 1.16 4.56 -12.51
CA TYR A 75 0.01 4.47 -11.59
C TYR A 75 -0.13 3.09 -10.94
N ARG A 76 0.39 2.03 -11.57
CA ARG A 76 0.35 0.67 -11.02
C ARG A 76 1.14 0.56 -9.73
N LEU A 77 2.24 1.29 -9.57
CA LEU A 77 3.04 1.29 -8.33
C LEU A 77 2.26 1.86 -7.14
N GLY A 78 1.53 2.95 -7.36
CA GLY A 78 0.64 3.54 -6.35
C GLY A 78 -0.48 2.58 -5.94
N LEU A 79 -1.17 1.99 -6.91
CA LEU A 79 -2.23 1.02 -6.65
C LEU A 79 -1.70 -0.25 -5.98
N PHE A 80 -0.51 -0.71 -6.35
CA PHE A 80 0.14 -1.86 -5.72
C PHE A 80 0.44 -1.60 -4.25
N ALA A 81 0.99 -0.44 -3.90
CA ALA A 81 1.26 -0.06 -2.51
C ALA A 81 -0.02 -0.06 -1.65
N VAL A 82 -1.12 0.48 -2.20
CA VAL A 82 -2.44 0.48 -1.55
C VAL A 82 -2.95 -0.94 -1.35
N ALA A 83 -2.90 -1.78 -2.40
CA ALA A 83 -3.35 -3.16 -2.33
C ALA A 83 -2.57 -3.97 -1.28
N VAL A 84 -1.24 -3.84 -1.26
CA VAL A 84 -0.38 -4.49 -0.25
C VAL A 84 -0.73 -4.01 1.15
N THR A 85 -1.00 -2.72 1.33
CA THR A 85 -1.37 -2.16 2.64
C THR A 85 -2.71 -2.71 3.11
N ILE A 86 -3.73 -2.77 2.24
CA ILE A 86 -5.04 -3.33 2.56
C ILE A 86 -4.92 -4.81 2.93
N LEU A 87 -4.22 -5.60 2.12
CA LEU A 87 -4.05 -7.03 2.36
C LEU A 87 -3.30 -7.28 3.67
N ASN A 88 -2.17 -6.63 3.90
CA ASN A 88 -1.40 -6.80 5.14
C ASN A 88 -2.19 -6.33 6.37
N THR A 89 -2.98 -5.27 6.26
CA THR A 89 -3.86 -4.82 7.35
C THR A 89 -4.92 -5.86 7.66
N ALA A 90 -5.55 -6.45 6.64
CA ALA A 90 -6.54 -7.51 6.81
C ALA A 90 -5.92 -8.77 7.45
N LEU A 91 -4.74 -9.19 6.99
CA LEU A 91 -4.01 -10.31 7.59
C LEU A 91 -3.58 -9.99 9.03
N ALA A 92 -3.11 -8.78 9.31
CA ALA A 92 -2.71 -8.35 10.64
C ALA A 92 -3.91 -8.35 11.60
N ALA A 93 -5.07 -7.85 11.16
CA ALA A 93 -6.30 -7.86 11.95
C ALA A 93 -6.73 -9.29 12.31
N LYS A 94 -6.57 -10.26 11.40
CA LYS A 94 -6.83 -11.67 11.65
C LYS A 94 -5.78 -12.32 12.55
N ALA A 95 -4.51 -11.96 12.39
CA ALA A 95 -3.40 -12.52 13.15
C ALA A 95 -3.30 -11.98 14.58
N PHE A 96 -3.88 -10.80 14.86
CA PHE A 96 -3.70 -10.08 16.12
C PHE A 96 -4.13 -10.88 17.35
N GLY A 97 -5.24 -11.62 17.24
CA GLY A 97 -5.75 -12.47 18.31
C GLY A 97 -4.89 -13.70 18.58
N ARG A 98 -4.08 -14.16 17.60
CA ARG A 98 -3.26 -15.38 17.72
C ARG A 98 -1.80 -15.08 18.03
N ASN A 99 -1.22 -14.09 17.36
CA ASN A 99 0.17 -13.66 17.56
C ASN A 99 0.31 -12.15 17.24
N ARG A 100 0.52 -11.36 18.30
CA ARG A 100 0.69 -9.90 18.19
C ARG A 100 1.96 -9.53 17.41
N LEU A 101 3.05 -10.26 17.60
CA LEU A 101 4.32 -10.00 16.93
C LEU A 101 4.18 -10.11 15.40
N ALA A 102 3.52 -11.18 14.93
CA ALA A 102 3.27 -11.37 13.50
C ALA A 102 2.45 -10.23 12.90
N SER A 103 1.50 -9.69 13.65
CA SER A 103 0.66 -8.57 13.21
C SER A 103 1.46 -7.27 13.08
N PHE A 104 2.38 -7.01 14.01
CA PHE A 104 3.30 -5.86 13.91
C PHE A 104 4.22 -5.99 12.69
N PHE A 105 4.78 -7.18 12.44
CA PHE A 105 5.60 -7.42 11.24
C PHE A 105 4.82 -7.16 9.94
N LEU A 106 3.55 -7.56 9.87
CA LEU A 106 2.70 -7.30 8.70
C LEU A 106 2.43 -5.81 8.48
N LEU A 107 2.14 -5.07 9.56
CA LEU A 107 1.89 -3.62 9.46
C LEU A 107 3.16 -2.82 9.14
N ILE A 108 4.28 -3.16 9.77
CA ILE A 108 5.58 -2.53 9.48
C ILE A 108 6.02 -2.86 8.05
N GLY A 109 5.84 -4.11 7.61
CA GLY A 109 6.10 -4.54 6.24
C GLY A 109 5.25 -3.76 5.22
N ALA A 110 3.97 -3.54 5.51
CA ALA A 110 3.10 -2.71 4.67
C ALA A 110 3.62 -1.26 4.55
N ALA A 111 4.00 -0.65 5.67
CA ALA A 111 4.57 0.70 5.67
C ALA A 111 5.88 0.77 4.88
N ALA A 112 6.79 -0.22 5.06
CA ALA A 112 8.05 -0.29 4.32
C ALA A 112 7.82 -0.41 2.81
N VAL A 113 6.90 -1.28 2.37
CA VAL A 113 6.56 -1.42 0.94
C VAL A 113 5.97 -0.12 0.40
N ALA A 114 5.08 0.56 1.14
CA ALA A 114 4.53 1.84 0.72
C ALA A 114 5.61 2.91 0.54
N VAL A 115 6.59 2.98 1.44
CA VAL A 115 7.74 3.90 1.34
C VAL A 115 8.59 3.58 0.13
N LEU A 116 8.92 2.29 -0.10
CA LEU A 116 9.69 1.89 -1.27
C LEU A 116 8.97 2.26 -2.57
N CYS A 117 7.65 2.01 -2.66
CA CYS A 117 6.86 2.41 -3.82
C CYS A 117 6.85 3.92 -4.03
N LEU A 118 6.80 4.73 -2.96
CA LEU A 118 6.90 6.19 -3.06
C LEU A 118 8.26 6.63 -3.61
N VAL A 119 9.36 6.06 -3.09
CA VAL A 119 10.73 6.37 -3.55
C VAL A 119 10.94 5.97 -5.00
N ILE A 120 10.44 4.79 -5.40
CA ILE A 120 10.53 4.35 -6.79
C ILE A 120 9.71 5.30 -7.69
N SER A 121 8.47 5.62 -7.29
CA SER A 121 7.60 6.51 -8.07
C SER A 121 8.19 7.92 -8.21
N SER A 122 8.81 8.46 -7.16
CA SER A 122 9.47 9.76 -7.22
C SER A 122 10.72 9.75 -8.11
N ALA A 123 11.49 8.67 -8.09
CA ALA A 123 12.64 8.49 -8.98
C ALA A 123 12.21 8.46 -10.45
N PHE A 124 11.13 7.74 -10.79
CA PHE A 124 10.59 7.74 -12.16
C PHE A 124 10.10 9.12 -12.59
N ILE A 125 9.40 9.84 -11.72
CA ILE A 125 8.94 11.21 -12.03
C ILE A 125 10.10 12.20 -12.18
N ALA A 126 11.23 11.98 -11.52
CA ALA A 126 12.40 12.85 -11.68
C ALA A 126 13.13 12.65 -13.02
N VAL A 127 12.92 11.50 -13.67
CA VAL A 127 13.55 11.15 -14.97
C VAL A 127 12.69 11.56 -16.17
N VAL A 128 11.38 11.77 -15.95
CA VAL A 128 10.39 12.20 -16.95
C VAL A 128 10.27 13.73 -16.99
#